data_AF-A0A0F9D152-F1
#
_entry.id   AF-A0A0F9D152-F1
#
_cell.length_a   1.000
_cell.length_b   1.000
_cell.length_c   1.000
_cell.angle_alpha   90.00
_cell.angle_beta   90.00
_cell.angle_gamma   90.00
#
_symmetry.space_group_name_H-M   'P 1'
#
loop_
_entity.id
_entity.type
_entity.pdbx_description
1 polymer ?
#
loop_
_entity_poly.entity_id
_entity_poly.type
_entity_poly.pdbx_seq_one_letter_code
_entity_poly.pdbx_strand_id
1 'polypeptide(L)'
;MKIFAFDRDETVDVNGGPIPLGWVHWLARETHHQVWAVGNQLLVDEAGIPGVEEMERRTGQSHEELLVDVPPHIREQHRSNVKGKMQRLMLLDQIYSVASAKIVIDDYDLAHVDGWEYFTPERFMERWGHYFPDTR
;
A
#
# COMPACT_ATOMS: atom_id res chain seq x y z
N MET A 1 15.74 -1.40 5.43
CA MET A 1 14.32 -1.68 5.75
C MET A 1 13.47 -1.12 4.63
N LYS A 2 12.49 -1.89 4.13
CA LYS A 2 11.56 -1.44 3.08
C LYS A 2 10.19 -1.15 3.69
N ILE A 3 9.43 -0.30 3.01
CA ILE A 3 8.03 -0.01 3.32
C ILE A 3 7.17 -0.61 2.22
N PHE A 4 6.17 -1.40 2.60
CA PHE A 4 5.15 -1.95 1.71
C PHE A 4 3.82 -1.29 2.05
N ALA A 5 3.20 -0.68 1.05
CA ALA A 5 1.87 -0.11 1.13
C ALA A 5 0.92 -0.98 0.29
N PHE A 6 -0.03 -1.63 0.95
CA PHE A 6 -1.01 -2.49 0.30
C PHE A 6 -2.36 -1.80 0.20
N ASP A 7 -2.96 -1.86 -0.98
CA ASP A 7 -4.41 -1.87 -1.09
C ASP A 7 -4.99 -3.24 -0.66
N ARG A 8 -6.31 -3.31 -0.51
CA ARG A 8 -7.03 -4.51 -0.13
C ARG A 8 -7.87 -5.06 -1.28
N ASP A 9 -8.68 -4.20 -1.87
CA ASP A 9 -9.76 -4.60 -2.77
C ASP A 9 -9.15 -4.90 -4.15
N GLU A 10 -9.47 -6.05 -4.73
CA GLU A 10 -8.82 -6.55 -5.97
C GLU A 10 -7.29 -6.73 -5.87
N THR A 11 -6.70 -6.53 -4.68
CA THR A 11 -5.25 -6.62 -4.42
C THR A 11 -4.91 -7.84 -3.55
N VAL A 12 -5.60 -8.00 -2.43
CA VAL A 12 -5.42 -9.12 -1.49
C VAL A 12 -6.60 -10.10 -1.63
N ASP A 13 -6.34 -11.40 -1.46
CA ASP A 13 -7.29 -12.50 -1.69
C ASP A 13 -8.56 -12.44 -0.84
N VAL A 14 -8.49 -11.87 0.37
CA VAL A 14 -9.65 -11.60 1.23
C VAL A 14 -10.71 -10.73 0.57
N ASN A 15 -10.36 -10.00 -0.50
CA ASN A 15 -11.34 -9.31 -1.32
C ASN A 15 -11.00 -9.33 -2.82
N GLY A 16 -10.79 -10.55 -3.35
CA GLY A 16 -10.80 -10.80 -4.79
C GLY A 16 -9.47 -10.55 -5.51
N GLY A 17 -8.42 -10.17 -4.79
CA GLY A 17 -7.08 -10.01 -5.37
C GLY A 17 -6.26 -11.30 -5.44
N PRO A 18 -5.15 -11.30 -6.20
CA PRO A 18 -4.31 -12.48 -6.37
C PRO A 18 -3.28 -12.69 -5.25
N ILE A 19 -3.10 -11.75 -4.33
CA ILE A 19 -2.09 -11.84 -3.27
C ILE A 19 -2.71 -12.50 -2.03
N PRO A 20 -2.23 -13.69 -1.61
CA PRO A 20 -2.67 -14.29 -0.36
C PRO A 20 -2.49 -13.35 0.84
N LEU A 21 -3.48 -13.24 1.74
CA LEU A 21 -3.34 -12.46 2.99
C LEU A 21 -2.10 -12.89 3.79
N GLY A 22 -1.74 -14.16 3.71
CA GLY A 22 -0.52 -14.71 4.31
C GLY A 22 0.76 -13.97 3.89
N TRP A 23 0.84 -13.40 2.68
CA TRP A 23 1.95 -12.54 2.27
C TRP A 23 2.07 -11.28 3.11
N VAL A 24 0.93 -10.64 3.35
CA VAL A 24 0.87 -9.42 4.16
C VAL A 24 1.30 -9.73 5.59
N HIS A 25 0.82 -10.85 6.15
CA HIS A 25 1.25 -11.32 7.46
C HIS A 25 2.75 -11.64 7.52
N TRP A 26 3.27 -12.41 6.56
CA TRP A 26 4.66 -12.81 6.53
C TRP A 26 5.57 -11.58 6.43
N LEU A 27 5.30 -10.65 5.52
CA LEU A 27 6.04 -9.40 5.41
C LEU A 27 6.01 -8.60 6.72
N ALA A 28 4.85 -8.52 7.37
CA ALA A 28 4.67 -7.69 8.57
C ALA A 28 5.28 -8.30 9.84
N ARG A 29 5.32 -9.63 9.95
CA ARG A 29 5.66 -10.33 11.21
C ARG A 29 6.97 -11.10 11.15
N GLU A 30 7.28 -11.69 10.00
CA GLU A 30 8.44 -12.58 9.83
C GLU A 30 9.64 -11.87 9.17
N THR A 31 9.49 -10.60 8.81
CA THR A 31 10.56 -9.77 8.25
C THR A 31 10.74 -8.46 9.03
N HIS A 32 11.83 -7.74 8.75
CA HIS A 32 12.09 -6.42 9.33
C HIS A 32 11.48 -5.27 8.50
N HIS A 33 10.53 -5.57 7.62
CA HIS A 33 9.87 -4.56 6.79
C HIS A 33 8.68 -3.92 7.50
N GLN A 34 8.32 -2.71 7.07
CA GLN A 34 7.09 -2.06 7.52
C GLN A 34 6.01 -2.30 6.48
N VAL A 35 4.82 -2.68 6.94
CA VAL A 35 3.67 -3.00 6.07
C VAL A 35 2.48 -2.18 6.53
N TRP A 36 1.80 -1.53 5.59
CA TRP A 36 0.74 -0.57 5.87
C TRP A 36 -0.44 -0.76 4.93
N ALA A 37 -1.66 -0.58 5.45
CA ALA A 37 -2.88 -0.51 4.65
C ALA A 37 -3.09 0.92 4.15
N VAL A 38 -2.98 1.14 2.83
CA VAL A 38 -3.23 2.44 2.16
C VAL A 38 -4.55 2.46 1.38
N GLY A 39 -5.24 1.33 1.34
CA GLY A 39 -6.51 1.12 0.66
C GLY A 39 -7.72 1.18 1.58
N ASN A 40 -8.60 0.21 1.39
CA ASN A 40 -9.68 -0.11 2.30
C ASN A 40 -9.12 -0.58 3.67
N GLN A 41 -9.56 0.09 4.74
CA GLN A 41 -9.00 -0.05 6.08
C GLN A 41 -9.42 -1.35 6.80
N LEU A 42 -10.32 -2.16 6.22
CA LEU A 42 -10.59 -3.51 6.75
C LEU A 42 -9.32 -4.39 6.77
N LEU A 43 -8.33 -4.11 5.91
CA LEU A 43 -7.06 -4.83 5.90
C LEU A 43 -6.26 -4.63 7.19
N VAL A 44 -6.49 -3.55 7.93
CA VAL A 44 -5.88 -3.32 9.25
C VAL A 44 -6.27 -4.46 10.20
N ASP A 45 -7.56 -4.78 10.26
CA ASP A 45 -8.07 -5.83 11.13
C ASP A 45 -7.72 -7.23 10.62
N GLU A 46 -7.82 -7.45 9.31
CA GLU A 46 -7.53 -8.74 8.67
C GLU A 46 -6.05 -9.11 8.78
N ALA A 47 -5.14 -8.17 8.52
CA ALA A 47 -3.70 -8.42 8.51
C ALA A 47 -3.00 -8.10 9.85
N GLY A 48 -3.65 -7.32 10.73
CA GLY A 48 -3.04 -6.78 11.95
C GLY A 48 -1.89 -5.82 11.66
N ILE A 49 -2.07 -4.95 10.65
CA ILE A 49 -1.07 -3.95 10.20
C ILE A 49 -1.61 -2.54 10.42
N PRO A 50 -0.76 -1.51 10.60
CA PRO A 50 -1.23 -0.14 10.74
C PRO A 50 -1.86 0.41 9.44
N GLY A 51 -2.80 1.34 9.61
CA GLY A 51 -3.51 2.02 8.53
C GLY A 51 -3.49 3.54 8.66
N VAL A 52 -4.49 4.19 8.07
CA VAL A 52 -4.59 5.66 7.93
C VAL A 52 -4.58 6.37 9.28
N GLU A 53 -5.37 5.89 10.25
CA GLU A 53 -5.44 6.52 11.57
C GLU A 53 -4.05 6.61 12.23
N GLU A 54 -3.25 5.56 12.12
CA GLU A 54 -1.88 5.55 12.66
C GLU A 54 -0.94 6.45 11.86
N MET A 55 -1.14 6.59 10.54
CA MET A 55 -0.37 7.55 9.72
C MET A 55 -0.63 8.97 10.20
N GLU A 56 -1.90 9.37 10.29
CA GLU A 56 -2.31 10.71 10.72
C GLU A 56 -1.88 11.01 12.16
N ARG A 57 -2.00 10.02 13.06
CA ARG A 57 -1.53 10.16 14.44
C ARG A 57 -0.02 10.41 14.52
N ARG A 58 0.78 9.77 13.65
CA ARG A 58 2.25 9.92 13.64
C ARG A 58 2.71 11.22 13.01
N THR A 59 2.03 11.69 11.97
CA THR A 59 2.38 12.94 11.29
C THR A 59 1.74 14.15 11.97
N GLY A 60 0.64 13.96 12.70
CA GLY A 60 -0.20 15.04 13.21
C GLY A 60 -0.95 15.78 12.10
N GLN A 61 -1.16 15.14 10.95
CA GLN A 61 -1.79 15.73 9.77
C GLN A 61 -2.91 14.82 9.26
N SER A 62 -4.03 15.41 8.82
CA SER A 62 -5.04 14.68 8.06
C SER A 62 -4.56 14.45 6.63
N HIS A 63 -4.73 13.23 6.11
CA HIS A 63 -4.37 12.93 4.73
C HIS A 63 -5.24 13.73 3.74
N GLU A 64 -6.51 13.99 4.08
CA GLU A 64 -7.45 14.67 3.19
C GLU A 64 -7.06 16.13 2.91
N GLU A 65 -6.31 16.75 3.83
CA GLU A 65 -5.81 18.13 3.73
C GLU A 65 -4.58 18.26 2.84
N LEU A 66 -3.92 17.15 2.50
CA LEU A 66 -2.73 17.16 1.64
C LEU A 66 -3.10 17.48 0.20
N LEU A 67 -2.37 18.42 -0.40
CA LEU A 67 -2.52 18.76 -1.81
C LEU A 67 -1.74 17.75 -2.67
N VAL A 68 -2.46 17.05 -3.53
CA VAL A 68 -1.91 16.16 -4.56
C VAL A 68 -2.46 16.56 -5.92
N ASP A 69 -1.63 16.46 -6.95
CA ASP A 69 -2.04 16.67 -8.34
C ASP A 69 -2.25 15.30 -9.01
N VAL A 70 -3.49 14.86 -9.12
CA VAL A 70 -3.82 13.59 -9.78
C VAL A 70 -3.64 13.77 -11.29
N PRO A 71 -2.78 12.98 -11.96
CA PRO A 71 -2.50 13.17 -13.38
C PRO A 71 -3.75 13.16 -14.27
N PRO A 72 -3.77 13.91 -15.38
CA PRO A 72 -4.95 14.02 -16.24
C PRO A 72 -5.31 12.71 -16.98
N HIS A 73 -4.38 11.75 -17.07
CA HIS A 73 -4.64 10.45 -17.70
C HIS A 73 -5.47 9.48 -16.82
N ILE A 74 -5.57 9.75 -15.52
CA ILE A 74 -6.40 8.95 -14.61
C ILE A 74 -7.87 9.22 -14.92
N ARG A 75 -8.61 8.15 -15.23
CA ARG A 75 -10.05 8.20 -15.55
C ARG A 75 -10.84 8.89 -14.45
N GLU A 76 -11.79 9.73 -14.84
CA GLU A 76 -12.58 10.57 -13.91
C GLU A 76 -13.16 9.77 -12.74
N GLN A 77 -13.78 8.62 -13.01
CA GLN A 77 -14.40 7.79 -11.98
C GLN A 77 -13.40 7.22 -10.94
N HIS A 78 -12.10 7.20 -11.24
CA HIS A 78 -11.06 6.67 -10.35
C HIS A 78 -10.31 7.78 -9.60
N ARG A 79 -10.50 9.05 -9.99
CA ARG A 79 -9.67 10.17 -9.49
C ARG A 79 -9.73 10.32 -7.98
N SER A 80 -10.90 10.15 -7.36
CA SER A 80 -11.04 10.25 -5.91
C SER A 80 -10.25 9.15 -5.18
N ASN A 81 -10.31 7.91 -5.68
CA ASN A 81 -9.60 6.77 -5.08
C ASN A 81 -8.08 6.97 -5.21
N VAL A 82 -7.61 7.33 -6.41
CA VAL A 82 -6.20 7.62 -6.66
C VAL A 82 -5.71 8.79 -5.81
N LYS A 83 -6.49 9.88 -5.71
CA LYS A 83 -6.19 11.02 -4.84
C LYS A 83 -5.95 10.59 -3.40
N GLY A 84 -6.88 9.84 -2.81
CA GLY A 84 -6.76 9.37 -1.43
C GLY A 84 -5.53 8.48 -1.22
N LYS A 85 -5.26 7.56 -2.16
CA LYS A 85 -4.06 6.70 -2.14
C LYS A 85 -2.78 7.53 -2.17
N MET A 86 -2.68 8.51 -3.07
CA MET A 86 -1.53 9.42 -3.15
C MET A 86 -1.31 10.20 -1.84
N GLN A 87 -2.37 10.75 -1.25
CA GLN A 87 -2.29 11.47 0.02
C GLN A 87 -1.74 10.59 1.16
N ARG A 88 -2.19 9.33 1.23
CA ARG A 88 -1.72 8.36 2.24
C ARG A 88 -0.26 7.96 2.02
N LEU A 89 0.17 7.78 0.76
CA LEU A 89 1.57 7.53 0.42
C LEU A 89 2.48 8.72 0.77
N MET A 90 1.99 9.96 0.67
CA MET A 90 2.73 11.14 1.14
C MET A 90 2.95 11.14 2.64
N LEU A 91 1.95 10.75 3.44
CA LEU A 91 2.13 10.61 4.89
C LEU A 91 3.19 9.55 5.23
N LEU A 92 3.15 8.40 4.55
CA LEU A 92 4.16 7.36 4.73
C LEU A 92 5.56 7.82 4.32
N ASP A 93 5.68 8.66 3.31
CA ASP A 93 6.96 9.25 2.91
C ASP A 93 7.54 10.16 4.00
N GLN A 94 6.70 10.94 4.68
CA GLN A 94 7.13 11.75 5.82
C GLN A 94 7.62 10.87 6.99
N ILE A 95 6.90 9.79 7.29
CA ILE A 95 7.25 8.87 8.39
C ILE A 95 8.56 8.13 8.07
N TYR A 96 8.79 7.77 6.81
CA TYR A 96 9.88 6.88 6.39
C TYR A 96 10.75 7.46 5.26
N SER A 97 11.14 8.73 5.39
CA SER A 97 11.92 9.47 4.38
C SER A 97 13.29 8.86 4.05
N VAL A 98 13.85 8.04 4.95
CA VAL A 98 15.16 7.38 4.79
C VAL A 98 15.05 5.87 4.52
N ALA A 99 13.85 5.37 4.20
CA ALA A 99 13.67 3.96 3.85
C ALA A 99 14.50 3.60 2.60
N SER A 100 15.06 2.38 2.59
CA SER A 100 15.88 1.93 1.46
C SER A 100 15.06 1.68 0.19
N ALA A 101 13.76 1.43 0.33
CA ALA A 101 12.78 1.38 -0.75
C ALA A 101 11.37 1.54 -0.17
N LYS A 102 10.48 2.14 -0.95
CA LYS A 102 9.04 2.26 -0.67
C LYS A 102 8.29 1.65 -1.85
N ILE A 103 7.45 0.66 -1.57
CA ILE A 103 6.79 -0.17 -2.57
C ILE A 103 5.29 -0.07 -2.33
N VAL A 104 4.53 0.25 -3.36
CA VAL A 104 3.06 0.26 -3.31
C VAL A 104 2.51 -0.83 -4.22
N ILE A 105 1.54 -1.58 -3.70
CA ILE A 105 0.87 -2.69 -4.39
C ILE A 105 -0.62 -2.38 -4.40
N ASP A 106 -1.14 -2.15 -5.60
CA ASP A 106 -2.46 -1.57 -5.79
C ASP A 106 -3.02 -1.93 -7.17
N ASP A 107 -4.32 -2.16 -7.26
CA ASP A 107 -5.05 -2.39 -8.50
C ASP A 107 -5.17 -1.10 -9.35
N TYR A 108 -5.14 0.06 -8.71
CA TYR A 108 -5.04 1.35 -9.38
C TYR A 108 -3.60 1.67 -9.77
N ASP A 109 -3.45 2.29 -10.95
CA ASP A 109 -2.15 2.77 -11.42
C ASP A 109 -1.63 3.91 -10.52
N LEU A 110 -0.56 3.62 -9.77
CA LEU A 110 0.17 4.56 -8.92
C LEU A 110 1.63 4.73 -9.37
N ALA A 111 1.97 4.35 -10.61
CA ALA A 111 3.34 4.45 -11.13
C ALA A 111 3.88 5.89 -11.20
N HIS A 112 2.97 6.87 -11.15
CA HIS A 112 3.27 8.30 -11.18
C HIS A 112 3.58 8.91 -9.81
N VAL A 113 3.51 8.14 -8.72
CA VAL A 113 3.78 8.65 -7.37
C VAL A 113 5.29 8.63 -7.11
N ASP A 114 5.88 9.83 -7.05
CA ASP A 114 7.32 9.99 -6.87
C ASP A 114 7.85 9.30 -5.61
N GLY A 115 8.98 8.62 -5.76
CA GLY A 115 9.65 7.92 -4.67
C GLY A 115 9.01 6.59 -4.25
N TRP A 116 7.99 6.11 -4.97
CA TRP A 116 7.36 4.79 -4.74
C TRP A 116 7.54 3.87 -5.95
N GLU A 117 7.97 2.63 -5.72
CA GLU A 117 7.97 1.56 -6.74
C GLU A 117 6.57 0.93 -6.77
N TYR A 118 5.86 1.10 -7.88
CA TYR A 118 4.51 0.56 -8.06
C TYR A 118 4.51 -0.86 -8.64
N PHE A 119 3.66 -1.72 -8.07
CA PHE A 119 3.31 -3.02 -8.61
C PHE A 119 1.80 -3.17 -8.70
N THR A 120 1.33 -3.74 -9.82
CA THR A 120 0.03 -4.40 -9.82
C THR A 120 0.11 -5.65 -8.93
N PRO A 121 -1.02 -6.15 -8.43
CA PRO A 121 -1.04 -7.36 -7.62
C PRO A 121 -0.43 -8.58 -8.33
N GLU A 122 -0.68 -8.74 -9.63
CA GLU A 122 -0.11 -9.82 -10.46
C GLU A 122 1.40 -9.68 -10.61
N ARG A 123 1.89 -8.46 -10.91
CA ARG A 123 3.34 -8.23 -11.06
C ARG A 123 4.09 -8.47 -9.74
N PHE A 124 3.45 -8.19 -8.61
CA PHE A 124 4.00 -8.55 -7.30
C PHE A 124 4.13 -10.08 -7.18
N MET A 125 3.08 -10.84 -7.50
CA MET A 125 3.08 -12.30 -7.43
C MET A 125 4.02 -12.96 -8.47
N GLU A 126 4.13 -12.42 -9.67
CA GLU A 126 5.10 -12.88 -10.67
C GLU A 126 6.53 -12.72 -10.18
N ARG A 127 6.82 -11.60 -9.51
CA ARG A 127 8.17 -11.26 -9.05
C ARG A 127 8.55 -11.98 -7.76
N TRP A 128 7.58 -12.17 -6.85
CA TRP A 128 7.87 -12.64 -5.49
C TRP A 128 7.10 -13.88 -5.06
N GLY A 129 6.08 -14.33 -5.79
CA GLY A 129 5.18 -15.41 -5.39
C GLY A 129 5.90 -16.72 -5.05
N HIS A 130 7.04 -17.01 -5.69
CA HIS A 130 7.85 -18.20 -5.40
C HIS A 130 8.68 -18.12 -4.11
N TYR A 131 8.81 -16.94 -3.48
CA TYR A 131 9.43 -16.80 -2.16
C TYR A 131 8.43 -16.96 -1.02
N PHE A 132 7.12 -17.10 -1.31
CA PHE A 132 6.16 -17.28 -0.25
C PHE A 132 6.47 -18.60 0.46
N PRO A 133 6.77 -18.59 1.77
CA PRO A 133 6.88 -19.86 2.48
C PRO A 133 5.52 -20.55 2.37
N ASP A 134 5.54 -21.82 1.98
CA ASP A 134 4.36 -22.68 1.91
C ASP A 134 3.84 -22.88 3.35
N THR A 135 3.14 -21.86 3.88
CA THR A 135 2.52 -21.90 5.21
C THR A 135 1.23 -22.70 5.06
N ARG A 136 1.39 -24.02 5.00
CA ARG A 136 0.31 -24.99 5.23
C ARG A 136 -0.17 -24.94 6.67
#